data_AF-A0A0F5I5M9-F1
#
_entry.id   AF-A0A0F5I5M9-F1
#
_cell.length_a   1.000
_cell.length_b   1.000
_cell.length_c   1.000
_cell.angle_alpha   90.00
_cell.angle_beta   90.00
_cell.angle_gamma   90.00
#
_symmetry.space_group_name_H-M   'P 1'
#
loop_
_entity.id
_entity.type
_entity.pdbx_description
1 polymer ?
#
loop_
_entity_poly.entity_id
_entity_poly.type
_entity_poly.pdbx_seq_one_letter_code
_entity_poly.pdbx_strand_id
1 'polypeptide(L)'
;MTLRNTVIKGDLILGEAVGEGDVHLEGVTVEGTTFVNGGGENSIYFNDSVLATVIVNKNTGAVRIVAQGSTQVIEVQLETPTRVVEGELDEGASGFEDIVVAEAMQSLGDYQVRLEGEFDTINSRAANIRIELSEQTDIRTLILNAATAVLGEGTIGTAEINAEGSTLSQRPQNVVLDIDGSVRIGNEEIIESYSDETTTTIRSIEADQGSLSLDLANFVAGLTADDFAVTAKVNGQSYELENVQYNSSQQRFTLFPGFPCSSDRLCSYPLDRWSAQQVFLL
;
A
#
# COMPACT_ATOMS: atom_id res chain seq x y z
N MET A 1 -21.59 17.77 15.87
CA MET A 1 -22.47 16.59 16.07
C MET A 1 -21.64 15.49 16.68
N THR A 2 -22.23 14.65 17.54
CA THR A 2 -21.51 13.52 18.12
C THR A 2 -22.38 12.27 18.15
N LEU A 3 -21.83 11.15 17.71
CA LEU A 3 -22.43 9.81 17.81
C LEU A 3 -21.53 8.96 18.71
N ARG A 4 -22.12 8.25 19.68
CA ARG A 4 -21.34 7.53 20.70
C ARG A 4 -21.83 6.12 20.97
N ASN A 5 -20.90 5.22 21.28
CA ASN A 5 -21.13 3.89 21.88
C ASN A 5 -22.21 3.08 21.16
N THR A 6 -22.12 2.99 19.84
CA THR A 6 -23.12 2.30 19.03
C THR A 6 -22.48 1.43 17.96
N VAL A 7 -23.17 0.34 17.63
CA VAL A 7 -22.82 -0.53 16.51
C VAL A 7 -23.82 -0.30 15.39
N ILE A 8 -23.32 0.06 14.21
CA ILE A 8 -24.10 0.26 12.99
C ILE A 8 -23.85 -0.94 12.08
N LYS A 9 -24.91 -1.71 11.85
CA LYS A 9 -24.86 -2.95 11.06
C LYS A 9 -24.80 -2.75 9.54
N GLY A 10 -25.12 -1.55 9.07
CA GLY A 10 -25.05 -1.17 7.67
C GLY A 10 -24.20 0.08 7.51
N ASP A 11 -24.52 0.86 6.48
CA ASP A 11 -23.75 2.04 6.15
C ASP A 11 -24.06 3.22 7.09
N LEU A 12 -23.04 4.04 7.34
CA LEU A 12 -23.15 5.33 8.01
C LEU A 12 -22.96 6.44 6.98
N ILE A 13 -23.87 7.39 6.90
CA ILE A 13 -23.77 8.52 5.98
C ILE A 13 -23.65 9.82 6.78
N LEU A 14 -22.46 10.43 6.76
CA LEU A 14 -22.25 11.81 7.20
C LEU A 14 -22.62 12.72 6.04
N GLY A 15 -23.92 13.00 5.92
CA GLY A 15 -24.50 13.66 4.75
C GLY A 15 -24.06 15.11 4.56
N GLU A 16 -24.25 15.62 3.34
CA GLU A 16 -23.89 16.99 2.92
C GLU A 16 -24.46 18.09 3.83
N ALA A 17 -25.59 17.83 4.50
CA ALA A 17 -26.20 18.76 5.46
C ALA A 17 -25.30 19.08 6.67
N VAL A 18 -24.24 18.30 6.92
CA VAL A 18 -23.18 18.64 7.88
C VAL A 18 -22.43 19.91 7.44
N GLY A 19 -22.31 20.17 6.13
CA GLY A 19 -21.61 21.34 5.59
C GLY A 19 -20.15 21.38 6.01
N GLU A 20 -19.71 22.49 6.61
CA GLU A 20 -18.38 22.66 7.22
C GLU A 20 -18.36 22.30 8.71
N GLY A 21 -19.42 21.68 9.23
CA GLY A 21 -19.58 21.40 10.66
C GLY A 21 -18.82 20.16 11.15
N ASP A 22 -18.62 20.10 12.46
CA ASP A 22 -17.87 19.02 13.10
C ASP A 22 -18.70 17.77 13.38
N VAL A 23 -18.08 16.60 13.19
CA VAL A 23 -18.63 15.29 13.56
C VAL A 23 -17.61 14.55 14.41
N HIS A 24 -18.07 13.93 15.48
CA HIS A 24 -17.29 13.05 16.34
C HIS A 24 -17.98 11.69 16.42
N LEU A 25 -17.27 10.62 16.08
CA LEU A 25 -17.65 9.24 16.33
C LEU A 25 -16.81 8.75 17.51
N GLU A 26 -17.45 8.43 18.65
CA GLU A 26 -16.75 8.03 19.87
C GLU A 26 -17.20 6.63 20.32
N GLY A 27 -16.33 5.62 20.28
CA GLY A 27 -16.74 4.25 20.60
C GLY A 27 -17.74 3.67 19.60
N VAL A 28 -17.64 4.05 18.31
CA VAL A 28 -18.58 3.62 17.27
C VAL A 28 -17.98 2.50 16.45
N THR A 29 -18.78 1.47 16.16
CA THR A 29 -18.43 0.42 15.20
C THR A 29 -19.36 0.51 14.00
N VAL A 30 -18.81 0.56 12.79
CA VAL A 30 -19.58 0.49 11.54
C VAL A 30 -19.16 -0.75 10.76
N GLU A 31 -20.10 -1.69 10.58
CA GLU A 31 -19.86 -2.96 9.86
C GLU A 31 -20.03 -2.80 8.34
N GLY A 32 -20.73 -1.76 7.90
CA GLY A 32 -20.80 -1.34 6.49
C GLY A 32 -19.80 -0.24 6.14
N THR A 33 -20.13 0.53 5.12
CA THR A 33 -19.29 1.65 4.66
C THR A 33 -19.69 2.95 5.36
N THR A 34 -18.70 3.75 5.77
CA THR A 34 -18.91 5.11 6.25
C THR A 34 -18.67 6.10 5.10
N PHE A 35 -19.71 6.80 4.67
CA PHE A 35 -19.64 7.85 3.66
C PHE A 35 -19.49 9.22 4.34
N VAL A 36 -18.38 9.90 4.06
CA VAL A 36 -18.08 11.25 4.53
C VAL A 36 -18.35 12.23 3.41
N ASN A 37 -19.60 12.73 3.35
CA ASN A 37 -20.09 13.65 2.32
C ASN A 37 -20.20 15.10 2.84
N GLY A 38 -19.91 15.33 4.12
CA GLY A 38 -19.86 16.63 4.78
C GLY A 38 -18.85 16.63 5.93
N GLY A 39 -18.49 17.82 6.40
CA GLY A 39 -17.37 18.07 7.32
C GLY A 39 -16.45 19.15 6.75
N GLY A 40 -15.86 20.00 7.59
CA GLY A 40 -14.89 21.01 7.17
C GLY A 40 -13.43 20.56 7.27
N GLU A 41 -12.52 21.49 6.97
CA GLU A 41 -11.05 21.31 7.07
C GLU A 41 -10.56 21.01 8.50
N ASN A 42 -11.41 21.25 9.49
CA ASN A 42 -11.14 20.98 10.91
C ASN A 42 -12.12 19.97 11.49
N SER A 43 -12.79 19.17 10.67
CA SER A 43 -13.82 18.24 11.14
C SER A 43 -13.40 16.78 11.01
N ILE A 44 -14.37 15.93 11.34
CA ILE A 44 -14.43 14.47 11.37
C ILE A 44 -13.37 13.82 12.27
N TYR A 45 -13.83 13.44 13.45
CA TYR A 45 -13.03 12.75 14.45
C TYR A 45 -13.58 11.34 14.66
N PHE A 46 -12.70 10.35 14.55
CA PHE A 46 -12.90 8.98 14.93
C PHE A 46 -12.10 8.75 16.21
N ASN A 47 -12.79 8.48 17.31
CA ASN A 47 -12.18 8.23 18.61
C ASN A 47 -12.66 6.88 19.13
N ASP A 48 -11.74 6.01 19.51
CA ASP A 48 -12.00 4.64 19.96
C ASP A 48 -12.98 3.87 19.04
N SER A 49 -12.90 4.09 17.73
CA SER A 49 -13.90 3.61 16.76
C SER A 49 -13.34 2.56 15.80
N VAL A 50 -14.19 1.66 15.32
CA VAL A 50 -13.81 0.59 14.37
C VAL A 50 -14.64 0.72 13.10
N LEU A 51 -13.97 1.00 11.98
CA LEU A 51 -14.59 1.25 10.68
C LEU A 51 -13.92 0.35 9.65
N ALA A 52 -14.70 -0.40 8.86
CA ALA A 52 -14.13 -1.20 7.78
C ALA A 52 -13.66 -0.32 6.62
N THR A 53 -14.60 0.41 6.01
CA THR A 53 -14.29 1.30 4.87
C THR A 53 -14.84 2.68 5.13
N VAL A 54 -14.02 3.70 4.89
CA VAL A 54 -14.41 5.11 4.89
C VAL A 54 -14.23 5.67 3.48
N ILE A 55 -15.28 6.23 2.89
CA ILE A 55 -15.22 6.91 1.60
C ILE A 55 -15.43 8.40 1.84
N VAL A 56 -14.41 9.21 1.53
CA VAL A 56 -14.48 10.68 1.63
C VAL A 56 -14.81 11.23 0.25
N ASN A 57 -16.06 11.65 0.07
CA ASN A 57 -16.58 12.20 -1.18
C ASN A 57 -17.47 13.42 -0.89
N LYS A 58 -16.82 14.55 -0.63
CA LYS A 58 -17.48 15.84 -0.49
C LYS A 58 -17.46 16.57 -1.83
N ASN A 59 -18.64 16.96 -2.31
CA ASN A 59 -18.83 17.65 -3.59
C ASN A 59 -18.12 19.01 -3.69
N THR A 60 -17.79 19.65 -2.56
CA THR A 60 -17.16 20.98 -2.51
C THR A 60 -16.24 21.15 -1.32
N GLY A 61 -15.05 21.72 -1.54
CA GLY A 61 -14.09 22.03 -0.47
C GLY A 61 -13.37 20.78 0.06
N ALA A 62 -12.42 21.02 0.97
CA ALA A 62 -11.65 19.94 1.59
C ALA A 62 -12.32 19.42 2.87
N VAL A 63 -11.94 18.20 3.25
CA VAL A 63 -12.34 17.57 4.52
C VAL A 63 -11.09 17.23 5.31
N ARG A 64 -11.16 17.30 6.63
CA ARG A 64 -10.21 16.56 7.46
C ARG A 64 -10.87 15.32 8.03
N ILE A 65 -10.10 14.26 8.21
CA ILE A 65 -10.44 13.12 9.04
C ILE A 65 -9.32 12.89 10.06
N VAL A 66 -9.69 12.51 11.27
CA VAL A 66 -8.75 12.28 12.38
C VAL A 66 -9.04 10.94 13.04
N ALA A 67 -8.03 10.09 13.20
CA ALA A 67 -8.10 8.90 14.04
C ALA A 67 -7.38 9.15 15.38
N GLN A 68 -8.03 8.81 16.49
CA GLN A 68 -7.52 8.99 17.86
C GLN A 68 -7.87 7.79 18.76
N GLY A 69 -7.14 7.65 19.87
CA GLY A 69 -7.37 6.59 20.85
C GLY A 69 -7.16 5.20 20.25
N SER A 70 -8.06 4.27 20.52
CA SER A 70 -7.97 2.89 20.01
C SER A 70 -8.56 2.70 18.60
N THR A 71 -8.64 3.76 17.80
CA THR A 71 -9.33 3.75 16.50
C THR A 71 -8.63 2.84 15.49
N GLN A 72 -9.43 2.13 14.69
CA GLN A 72 -9.00 1.28 13.59
C GLN A 72 -9.89 1.51 12.37
N VAL A 73 -9.28 1.88 11.26
CA VAL A 73 -9.91 2.08 9.95
C VAL A 73 -9.11 1.30 8.92
N ILE A 74 -9.71 0.22 8.40
CA ILE A 74 -8.99 -0.70 7.50
C ILE A 74 -8.68 -0.02 6.18
N GLU A 75 -9.69 0.60 5.53
CA GLU A 75 -9.50 1.27 4.25
C GLU A 75 -10.15 2.66 4.23
N VAL A 76 -9.41 3.65 3.72
CA VAL A 76 -9.91 4.98 3.42
C VAL A 76 -9.78 5.26 1.93
N GLN A 77 -10.90 5.49 1.25
CA GLN A 77 -10.94 5.95 -0.12
C GLN A 77 -11.15 7.47 -0.18
N LEU A 78 -10.19 8.19 -0.75
CA LEU A 78 -10.22 9.63 -0.92
C LEU A 78 -10.66 9.99 -2.34
N GLU A 79 -11.82 10.64 -2.46
CA GLU A 79 -12.38 11.12 -3.73
C GLU A 79 -12.47 12.67 -3.77
N THR A 80 -11.98 13.35 -2.75
CA THR A 80 -11.95 14.81 -2.63
C THR A 80 -10.70 15.25 -1.84
N PRO A 81 -10.20 16.50 -2.01
CA PRO A 81 -9.09 17.02 -1.20
C PRO A 81 -9.28 16.75 0.29
N THR A 82 -8.32 16.06 0.91
CA THR A 82 -8.47 15.56 2.27
C THR A 82 -7.18 15.73 3.06
N ARG A 83 -7.29 16.19 4.31
CA ARG A 83 -6.23 16.06 5.31
C ARG A 83 -6.53 14.85 6.18
N VAL A 84 -5.63 13.88 6.19
CA VAL A 84 -5.73 12.67 7.02
C VAL A 84 -4.73 12.81 8.15
N VAL A 85 -5.23 12.70 9.38
CA VAL A 85 -4.42 12.91 10.59
C VAL A 85 -4.60 11.74 11.54
N GLU A 86 -3.49 11.16 11.99
CA GLU A 86 -3.47 10.30 13.17
C GLU A 86 -2.92 11.12 14.32
N GLY A 87 -3.73 11.24 15.39
CA GLY A 87 -3.39 12.10 16.51
C GLY A 87 -3.79 11.45 17.82
N GLU A 88 -2.81 11.28 18.72
CA GLU A 88 -3.06 10.70 20.05
C GLU A 88 -3.64 9.26 19.94
N LEU A 89 -3.06 8.42 19.07
CA LEU A 89 -3.38 6.98 19.02
C LEU A 89 -2.81 6.25 20.24
N ASP A 90 -3.56 5.24 20.71
CA ASP A 90 -3.11 4.32 21.76
C ASP A 90 -2.02 3.37 21.22
N GLU A 91 -1.20 2.83 22.12
CA GLU A 91 -0.19 1.83 21.76
C GLU A 91 -0.85 0.60 21.07
N GLY A 92 -0.45 0.33 19.83
CA GLY A 92 -0.97 -0.78 19.03
C GLY A 92 -2.30 -0.51 18.33
N ALA A 93 -2.85 0.70 18.41
CA ALA A 93 -3.95 1.12 17.52
C ALA A 93 -3.41 1.30 16.09
N SER A 94 -4.13 0.77 15.10
CA SER A 94 -3.70 0.84 13.70
C SER A 94 -4.06 2.17 13.01
N GLY A 95 -4.96 2.97 13.60
CA GLY A 95 -5.36 4.25 13.01
C GLY A 95 -6.00 4.05 11.63
N PHE A 96 -5.35 4.54 10.57
CA PHE A 96 -5.70 4.33 9.17
C PHE A 96 -4.69 3.37 8.51
N GLU A 97 -5.10 2.15 8.21
CA GLU A 97 -4.20 1.13 7.64
C GLU A 97 -3.89 1.42 6.15
N ASP A 98 -4.91 1.33 5.29
CA ASP A 98 -4.77 1.54 3.85
C ASP A 98 -5.49 2.82 3.40
N ILE A 99 -4.77 3.72 2.71
CA ILE A 99 -5.34 4.91 2.08
C ILE A 99 -5.24 4.78 0.56
N VAL A 100 -6.39 4.85 -0.11
CA VAL A 100 -6.49 4.88 -1.57
C VAL A 100 -6.89 6.28 -2.02
N VAL A 101 -6.01 6.95 -2.77
CA VAL A 101 -6.41 8.15 -3.51
C VAL A 101 -7.04 7.70 -4.82
N ALA A 102 -8.36 7.81 -4.90
CA ALA A 102 -9.14 7.20 -5.97
C ALA A 102 -8.98 7.95 -7.30
N GLU A 103 -9.10 7.23 -8.42
CA GLU A 103 -9.15 7.85 -9.76
C GLU A 103 -10.27 8.90 -9.90
N ALA A 104 -11.36 8.72 -9.15
CA ALA A 104 -12.50 9.63 -9.09
C ALA A 104 -12.23 10.94 -8.33
N MET A 105 -11.02 11.13 -7.77
CA MET A 105 -10.61 12.31 -7.02
C MET A 105 -11.02 13.60 -7.74
N GLN A 106 -11.98 14.31 -7.15
CA GLN A 106 -12.64 15.43 -7.82
C GLN A 106 -11.72 16.64 -7.90
N SER A 107 -11.48 16.96 -9.16
CA SER A 107 -10.57 17.91 -9.74
C SER A 107 -10.87 19.41 -9.45
N LEU A 108 -10.96 19.97 -8.23
CA LEU A 108 -11.07 21.45 -7.96
C LEU A 108 -9.77 22.26 -7.57
N GLY A 109 -8.91 22.68 -8.51
CA GLY A 109 -7.71 23.52 -8.24
C GLY A 109 -6.35 22.82 -8.05
N ASP A 110 -5.57 23.23 -7.04
CA ASP A 110 -4.26 22.65 -6.71
C ASP A 110 -4.46 21.46 -5.74
N TYR A 111 -4.69 20.25 -6.26
CA TYR A 111 -5.10 19.10 -5.45
C TYR A 111 -4.11 18.72 -4.37
N GLN A 112 -4.64 18.58 -3.15
CA GLN A 112 -3.86 18.34 -1.96
C GLN A 112 -4.51 17.22 -1.15
N VAL A 113 -3.83 16.09 -1.07
CA VAL A 113 -3.96 15.16 0.05
C VAL A 113 -2.85 15.52 1.03
N ARG A 114 -3.18 15.78 2.30
CA ARG A 114 -2.18 16.00 3.35
C ARG A 114 -2.21 14.83 4.31
N LEU A 115 -1.05 14.26 4.58
CA LEU A 115 -0.88 13.13 5.49
C LEU A 115 -0.06 13.56 6.70
N GLU A 116 -0.51 13.20 7.88
CA GLU A 116 0.12 13.49 9.17
C GLU A 116 -0.14 12.30 10.11
N GLY A 117 0.82 11.36 10.21
CA GLY A 117 0.61 10.08 10.89
C GLY A 117 1.55 8.99 10.38
N GLU A 118 1.31 7.75 10.82
CA GLU A 118 2.07 6.56 10.45
C GLU A 118 1.17 5.63 9.63
N PHE A 119 1.45 5.48 8.34
CA PHE A 119 0.58 4.77 7.41
C PHE A 119 1.24 3.51 6.87
N ASP A 120 0.46 2.44 6.78
CA ASP A 120 0.93 1.17 6.24
C ASP A 120 1.03 1.24 4.70
N THR A 121 -0.09 1.56 4.04
CA THR A 121 -0.10 1.67 2.57
C THR A 121 -0.80 2.93 2.11
N ILE A 122 -0.14 3.69 1.24
CA ILE A 122 -0.76 4.76 0.46
C ILE A 122 -0.75 4.35 -1.01
N ASN A 123 -1.92 4.16 -1.62
CA ASN A 123 -2.08 3.82 -3.03
C ASN A 123 -2.71 4.99 -3.79
N SER A 124 -1.90 5.73 -4.55
CA SER A 124 -2.38 6.82 -5.40
C SER A 124 -2.71 6.31 -6.80
N ARG A 125 -3.99 6.38 -7.18
CA ARG A 125 -4.49 6.09 -8.52
C ARG A 125 -4.93 7.36 -9.26
N ALA A 126 -4.92 8.52 -8.60
CA ALA A 126 -5.30 9.80 -9.18
C ALA A 126 -4.11 10.44 -9.92
N ALA A 127 -4.33 10.86 -11.16
CA ALA A 127 -3.31 11.58 -11.94
C ALA A 127 -3.33 13.09 -11.66
N ASN A 128 -2.17 13.73 -11.75
CA ASN A 128 -1.97 15.18 -11.62
C ASN A 128 -2.38 15.76 -10.26
N ILE A 129 -2.17 14.99 -9.18
CA ILE A 129 -2.43 15.44 -7.81
C ILE A 129 -1.15 15.64 -7.01
N ARG A 130 -1.25 16.33 -5.88
CA ARG A 130 -0.17 16.45 -4.89
C ARG A 130 -0.55 15.73 -3.60
N ILE A 131 0.40 14.95 -3.09
CA ILE A 131 0.37 14.39 -1.74
C ILE A 131 1.45 15.12 -0.94
N GLU A 132 1.08 15.69 0.19
CA GLU A 132 1.99 16.39 1.09
C GLU A 132 2.15 15.59 2.37
N LEU A 133 3.40 15.29 2.69
CA LEU A 133 3.80 14.58 3.90
C LEU A 133 4.30 15.61 4.92
N SER A 134 3.69 15.62 6.09
CA SER A 134 4.22 16.38 7.22
C SER A 134 5.57 15.78 7.66
N GLU A 135 6.38 16.53 8.41
CA GLU A 135 7.73 16.09 8.83
C GLU A 135 7.71 14.78 9.62
N GLN A 136 6.66 14.56 10.43
CA GLN A 136 6.50 13.35 11.25
C GLN A 136 5.77 12.22 10.52
N THR A 137 5.39 12.41 9.26
CA THR A 137 4.69 11.37 8.52
C THR A 137 5.64 10.23 8.20
N ASP A 138 5.26 9.01 8.54
CA ASP A 138 5.97 7.79 8.13
C ASP A 138 5.06 6.92 7.27
N ILE A 139 5.54 6.49 6.11
CA ILE A 139 4.79 5.62 5.20
C ILE A 139 5.60 4.36 4.98
N ARG A 140 5.07 3.20 5.35
CA ARG A 140 5.72 1.92 5.08
C ARG A 140 5.76 1.62 3.59
N THR A 141 4.66 1.78 2.88
CA THR A 141 4.58 1.54 1.42
C THR A 141 3.75 2.61 0.70
N LEU A 142 4.38 3.27 -0.27
CA LEU A 142 3.76 4.24 -1.16
C LEU A 142 3.70 3.66 -2.57
N ILE A 143 2.52 3.54 -3.15
CA ILE A 143 2.29 3.03 -4.51
C ILE A 143 1.73 4.16 -5.37
N LEU A 144 2.46 4.52 -6.42
CA LEU A 144 2.05 5.56 -7.37
C LEU A 144 1.64 4.92 -8.71
N ASN A 145 0.36 4.58 -8.81
CA ASN A 145 -0.27 4.02 -10.02
C ASN A 145 -0.67 5.10 -11.04
N ALA A 146 -0.58 6.37 -10.67
CA ALA A 146 -0.79 7.50 -11.57
C ALA A 146 0.16 8.66 -11.23
N ALA A 147 0.46 9.49 -12.22
CA ALA A 147 1.40 10.60 -12.12
C ALA A 147 1.05 11.52 -10.93
N THR A 148 1.83 11.43 -9.86
CA THR A 148 1.58 12.12 -8.58
C THR A 148 2.84 12.85 -8.13
N ALA A 149 2.68 14.07 -7.60
CA ALA A 149 3.78 14.77 -6.95
C ALA A 149 3.69 14.58 -5.43
N VAL A 150 4.70 13.93 -4.84
CA VAL A 150 4.81 13.72 -3.40
C VAL A 150 5.82 14.73 -2.83
N LEU A 151 5.34 15.56 -1.93
CA LEU A 151 6.05 16.70 -1.37
C LEU A 151 6.17 16.56 0.15
N GLY A 152 7.06 17.34 0.76
CA GLY A 152 7.23 17.38 2.20
C GLY A 152 8.50 16.69 2.68
N GLU A 153 8.55 16.38 3.97
CA GLU A 153 9.76 15.87 4.67
C GLU A 153 9.55 14.53 5.36
N GLY A 154 8.34 13.96 5.29
CA GLY A 154 8.05 12.64 5.85
C GLY A 154 8.91 11.51 5.24
N THR A 155 9.02 10.42 6.00
CA THR A 155 9.76 9.22 5.61
C THR A 155 8.91 8.28 4.77
N ILE A 156 9.56 7.60 3.83
CA ILE A 156 8.94 6.58 2.99
C ILE A 156 9.86 5.36 3.04
N GLY A 157 9.34 4.23 3.51
CA GLY A 157 10.03 2.94 3.48
C GLY A 157 10.22 2.49 2.03
N THR A 158 9.15 2.01 1.40
CA THR A 158 9.20 1.58 -0.01
C THR A 158 8.29 2.45 -0.86
N ALA A 159 8.83 2.98 -1.96
CA ALA A 159 8.04 3.61 -3.02
C ALA A 159 8.00 2.71 -4.26
N GLU A 160 6.81 2.25 -4.63
CA GLU A 160 6.53 1.55 -5.88
C GLU A 160 6.00 2.56 -6.90
N ILE A 161 6.75 2.76 -7.99
CA ILE A 161 6.48 3.78 -8.99
C ILE A 161 6.07 3.09 -10.29
N ASN A 162 4.76 3.10 -10.55
CA ASN A 162 4.13 2.43 -11.71
C ASN A 162 3.65 3.43 -12.76
N ALA A 163 3.86 4.73 -12.54
CA ALA A 163 3.39 5.79 -13.42
C ALA A 163 4.47 6.84 -13.67
N GLU A 164 4.80 7.02 -14.95
CA GLU A 164 5.66 8.09 -15.44
C GLU A 164 5.13 9.47 -15.04
N GLY A 165 6.04 10.43 -14.87
CA GLY A 165 5.71 11.80 -14.47
C GLY A 165 5.46 11.97 -12.97
N SER A 166 5.49 10.87 -12.20
CA SER A 166 5.54 10.95 -10.73
C SER A 166 6.82 11.61 -10.26
N THR A 167 6.76 12.29 -9.11
CA THR A 167 7.92 12.96 -8.51
C THR A 167 7.84 12.86 -6.99
N LEU A 168 9.00 12.77 -6.33
CA LEU A 168 9.10 12.74 -4.88
C LEU A 168 10.10 13.82 -4.43
N SER A 169 9.83 14.50 -3.32
CA SER A 169 10.75 15.50 -2.77
C SER A 169 11.84 14.88 -1.89
N GLN A 170 11.49 13.83 -1.14
CA GLN A 170 12.41 13.07 -0.29
C GLN A 170 12.76 11.74 -0.94
N ARG A 171 13.93 11.21 -0.56
CA ARG A 171 14.41 9.90 -0.97
C ARG A 171 13.79 8.79 -0.10
N PRO A 172 12.99 7.87 -0.68
CA PRO A 172 12.58 6.64 0.03
C PRO A 172 13.77 5.75 0.42
N GLN A 173 13.58 4.84 1.37
CA GLN A 173 14.60 3.81 1.66
C GLN A 173 14.76 2.85 0.49
N ASN A 174 13.65 2.48 -0.15
CA ASN A 174 13.61 1.60 -1.29
C ASN A 174 12.75 2.19 -2.41
N VAL A 175 13.17 2.00 -3.65
CA VAL A 175 12.35 2.29 -4.83
C VAL A 175 12.24 1.04 -5.69
N VAL A 176 11.00 0.67 -5.99
CA VAL A 176 10.65 -0.26 -7.05
C VAL A 176 10.18 0.57 -8.24
N LEU A 177 10.92 0.53 -9.34
CA LEU A 177 10.62 1.29 -10.55
C LEU A 177 10.05 0.34 -11.61
N ASP A 178 8.74 0.42 -11.85
CA ASP A 178 8.02 -0.36 -12.87
C ASP A 178 7.49 0.55 -13.98
N ILE A 179 8.39 1.32 -14.59
CA ILE A 179 8.11 2.21 -15.72
C ILE A 179 9.25 2.15 -16.75
N ASP A 180 8.93 2.37 -18.02
CA ASP A 180 9.89 2.51 -19.11
C ASP A 180 10.45 3.95 -19.18
N GLY A 181 11.01 4.43 -18.07
CA GLY A 181 11.43 5.83 -17.95
C GLY A 181 12.20 6.15 -16.68
N SER A 182 12.02 7.37 -16.19
CA SER A 182 12.67 7.86 -14.99
C SER A 182 11.67 8.50 -14.03
N VAL A 183 12.03 8.51 -12.75
CA VAL A 183 11.34 9.24 -11.70
C VAL A 183 12.29 10.26 -11.09
N ARG A 184 11.80 11.49 -10.89
CA ARG A 184 12.60 12.53 -10.20
C ARG A 184 12.37 12.46 -8.71
N ILE A 185 13.44 12.23 -7.95
CA ILE A 185 13.44 12.16 -6.50
C ILE A 185 14.41 13.22 -5.97
N GLY A 186 13.87 14.26 -5.33
CA GLY A 186 14.60 15.47 -5.01
C GLY A 186 15.21 16.11 -6.26
N ASN A 187 16.54 16.17 -6.30
CA ASN A 187 17.33 16.68 -7.44
C ASN A 187 17.91 15.57 -8.33
N GLU A 188 17.63 14.31 -8.02
CA GLU A 188 18.16 13.15 -8.74
C GLU A 188 17.12 12.58 -9.71
N GLU A 189 17.62 12.05 -10.84
CA GLU A 189 16.84 11.26 -11.77
C GLU A 189 17.16 9.78 -11.53
N ILE A 190 16.14 9.02 -11.15
CA ILE A 190 16.26 7.59 -10.87
C ILE A 190 15.71 6.84 -12.07
N ILE A 191 16.53 5.97 -12.64
CA ILE A 191 16.23 5.17 -13.86
C ILE A 191 16.18 3.67 -13.58
N GLU A 192 16.46 3.25 -12.35
CA GLU A 192 16.46 1.86 -11.92
C GLU A 192 16.00 1.76 -10.46
N SER A 193 15.52 0.58 -10.06
CA SER A 193 15.15 0.28 -8.67
C SER A 193 16.39 0.34 -7.77
N TYR A 194 16.22 0.76 -6.52
CA TYR A 194 17.28 0.71 -5.50
C TYR A 194 16.72 0.28 -4.15
N SER A 195 17.62 -0.16 -3.27
CA SER A 195 17.34 -0.46 -1.87
C SER A 195 18.49 0.01 -1.00
N ASP A 196 18.20 0.44 0.21
CA ASP A 196 19.22 0.75 1.21
C ASP A 196 19.91 -0.53 1.71
N GLU A 197 19.15 -1.63 1.79
CA GLU A 197 19.70 -2.94 2.10
C GLU A 197 20.34 -3.60 0.88
N THR A 198 21.48 -4.27 1.10
CA THR A 198 22.23 -4.98 0.05
C THR A 198 22.17 -6.49 0.18
N THR A 199 21.59 -6.99 1.28
CA THR A 199 21.44 -8.41 1.55
C THR A 199 20.08 -8.66 2.16
N THR A 200 19.57 -9.88 1.98
CA THR A 200 18.28 -10.30 2.53
C THR A 200 18.32 -11.78 2.86
N THR A 201 17.25 -12.28 3.48
CA THR A 201 17.07 -13.70 3.73
C THR A 201 15.71 -14.13 3.20
N ILE A 202 15.64 -15.30 2.59
CA ILE A 202 14.39 -15.90 2.18
C ILE A 202 13.66 -16.39 3.43
N ARG A 203 12.48 -15.82 3.70
CA ARG A 203 11.58 -16.24 4.79
C ARG A 203 10.72 -17.42 4.37
N SER A 204 10.15 -17.35 3.17
CA SER A 204 9.36 -18.44 2.61
C SER A 204 9.44 -18.48 1.08
N ILE A 205 9.03 -19.62 0.52
CA ILE A 205 9.00 -19.87 -0.92
C ILE A 205 7.65 -20.53 -1.21
N GLU A 206 6.89 -19.97 -2.14
CA GLU A 206 5.63 -20.54 -2.59
C GLU A 206 5.73 -20.94 -4.06
N ALA A 207 5.32 -22.17 -4.39
CA ALA A 207 5.36 -22.68 -5.75
C ALA A 207 3.95 -22.72 -6.37
N ASP A 208 3.84 -22.25 -7.61
CA ASP A 208 2.64 -22.33 -8.45
C ASP A 208 3.01 -22.86 -9.85
N GLN A 209 2.02 -23.16 -10.69
CA GLN A 209 2.22 -23.70 -12.04
C GLN A 209 3.11 -22.79 -12.90
N GLY A 210 4.42 -23.06 -12.87
CA GLY A 210 5.42 -22.30 -13.63
C GLY A 210 6.00 -21.07 -12.94
N SER A 211 5.81 -20.91 -11.64
CA SER A 211 6.46 -19.83 -10.90
C SER A 211 6.83 -20.21 -9.47
N LEU A 212 7.80 -19.48 -8.92
CA LEU A 212 8.12 -19.47 -7.49
C LEU A 212 8.00 -18.03 -6.98
N SER A 213 7.16 -17.78 -6.00
CA SER A 213 7.15 -16.52 -5.26
C SER A 213 8.07 -16.63 -4.07
N LEU A 214 8.86 -15.60 -3.81
CA LEU A 214 9.70 -15.48 -2.63
C LEU A 214 9.08 -14.47 -1.66
N ASP A 215 9.19 -14.77 -0.37
CA ASP A 215 9.03 -13.80 0.71
C ASP A 215 10.42 -13.48 1.24
N LEU A 216 10.92 -12.29 0.92
CA LEU A 216 12.22 -11.80 1.37
C LEU A 216 12.06 -10.98 2.65
N ALA A 217 13.02 -11.11 3.58
CA ALA A 217 12.95 -10.39 4.85
C ALA A 217 12.98 -8.87 4.69
N ASN A 218 13.77 -8.40 3.71
CA ASN A 218 13.82 -7.03 3.23
C ASN A 218 13.85 -7.05 1.70
N PHE A 219 13.34 -5.99 1.07
CA PHE A 219 13.50 -5.77 -0.36
C PHE A 219 14.97 -5.45 -0.67
N VAL A 220 15.52 -6.11 -1.69
CA VAL A 220 16.86 -5.84 -2.23
C VAL A 220 16.74 -5.66 -3.73
N ALA A 221 17.10 -4.48 -4.21
CA ALA A 221 17.10 -4.15 -5.62
C ALA A 221 18.26 -4.81 -6.37
N GLY A 222 18.14 -4.92 -7.69
CA GLY A 222 19.19 -5.46 -8.55
C GLY A 222 19.37 -6.98 -8.48
N LEU A 223 18.64 -7.69 -7.62
CA LEU A 223 18.63 -9.15 -7.62
C LEU A 223 18.16 -9.69 -8.99
N THR A 224 18.89 -10.67 -9.47
CA THR A 224 18.68 -11.39 -10.74
C THR A 224 18.55 -12.88 -10.47
N ALA A 225 18.22 -13.68 -11.48
CA ALA A 225 18.15 -15.14 -11.32
C ALA A 225 19.49 -15.76 -10.93
N ASP A 226 20.63 -15.15 -11.30
CA ASP A 226 21.97 -15.66 -11.02
C ASP A 226 22.36 -15.54 -9.53
N ASP A 227 21.67 -14.68 -8.78
CA ASP A 227 21.87 -14.52 -7.33
C ASP A 227 21.22 -15.66 -6.51
N PHE A 228 20.55 -16.59 -7.20
CA PHE A 228 19.84 -17.69 -6.58
C PHE A 228 20.24 -19.03 -7.17
N ALA A 229 20.38 -20.02 -6.29
CA ALA A 229 20.44 -21.42 -6.70
C ALA A 229 19.02 -22.01 -6.75
N VAL A 230 18.39 -22.02 -7.93
CA VAL A 230 17.05 -22.62 -8.14
C VAL A 230 17.18 -24.05 -8.67
N THR A 231 16.68 -25.03 -7.93
CA THR A 231 16.69 -26.44 -8.36
C THR A 231 15.31 -27.09 -8.25
N ALA A 232 14.96 -27.94 -9.21
CA ALA A 232 13.73 -28.72 -9.20
C ALA A 232 14.01 -30.22 -9.12
N LYS A 233 13.16 -30.95 -8.39
CA LYS A 233 13.18 -32.41 -8.32
C LYS A 233 11.77 -32.99 -8.46
N VAL A 234 11.67 -34.08 -9.22
CA VAL A 234 10.43 -34.87 -9.43
C VAL A 234 10.67 -36.28 -8.97
N ASN A 235 9.90 -36.75 -7.98
CA ASN A 235 10.11 -38.06 -7.34
C ASN A 235 11.58 -38.30 -6.91
N GLY A 236 12.25 -37.25 -6.41
CA GLY A 236 13.65 -37.28 -5.98
C GLY A 236 14.70 -37.27 -7.10
N GLN A 237 14.30 -37.23 -8.38
CA GLN A 237 15.20 -37.06 -9.52
C GLN A 237 15.30 -35.59 -9.90
N SER A 238 16.50 -35.11 -10.21
CA SER A 238 16.69 -33.74 -10.72
C SER A 238 15.89 -33.53 -11.99
N TYR A 239 15.23 -32.38 -12.05
CA TYR A 239 14.49 -31.92 -13.21
C TYR A 239 15.11 -30.62 -13.70
N GLU A 240 15.48 -30.59 -14.97
CA GLU A 240 16.13 -29.43 -15.57
C GLU A 240 15.10 -28.31 -15.78
N LEU A 241 15.44 -27.12 -15.30
CA LEU A 241 14.69 -25.90 -15.53
C LEU A 241 15.40 -25.10 -16.62
N GLU A 242 14.62 -24.60 -17.57
CA GLU A 242 15.02 -23.71 -18.65
C GLU A 242 14.35 -22.34 -18.44
N ASN A 243 14.96 -21.28 -19.00
CA ASN A 243 14.42 -19.91 -18.97
C ASN A 243 14.00 -19.44 -17.57
N VAL A 244 14.80 -19.76 -16.55
CA VAL A 244 14.60 -19.27 -15.18
C VAL A 244 14.83 -17.77 -15.18
N GLN A 245 13.77 -17.00 -14.96
CA GLN A 245 13.81 -15.54 -14.88
C GLN A 245 13.32 -15.11 -13.51
N TYR A 246 13.94 -14.08 -12.94
CA TYR A 246 13.52 -13.48 -11.68
C TYR A 246 13.06 -12.05 -11.92
N ASN A 247 11.86 -11.72 -11.44
CA ASN A 247 11.37 -10.37 -11.35
C ASN A 247 11.52 -9.90 -9.90
N SER A 248 12.45 -8.97 -9.67
CA SER A 248 12.72 -8.43 -8.34
C SER A 248 11.59 -7.57 -7.78
N SER A 249 10.87 -6.83 -8.64
CA SER A 249 9.69 -6.03 -8.22
C SER A 249 8.57 -6.92 -7.66
N GLN A 250 8.38 -8.09 -8.26
CA GLN A 250 7.35 -9.07 -7.85
C GLN A 250 7.88 -10.16 -6.91
N GLN A 251 9.19 -10.15 -6.61
CA GLN A 251 9.91 -11.22 -5.91
C GLN A 251 9.58 -12.62 -6.46
N ARG A 252 9.43 -12.73 -7.79
CA ARG A 252 8.84 -13.90 -8.44
C ARG A 252 9.73 -14.45 -9.54
N PHE A 253 9.95 -15.75 -9.50
CA PHE A 253 10.51 -16.50 -10.61
C PHE A 253 9.45 -16.94 -11.59
N THR A 254 9.77 -16.87 -12.89
CA THR A 254 9.07 -17.61 -13.95
C THR A 254 9.96 -18.76 -14.41
N LEU A 255 9.37 -19.94 -14.55
CA LEU A 255 10.09 -21.19 -14.81
C LEU A 255 9.50 -21.91 -16.01
N PHE A 256 10.35 -22.51 -16.84
CA PHE A 256 9.94 -23.38 -17.93
C PHE A 256 10.70 -24.73 -17.89
N PRO A 257 10.07 -25.88 -18.15
CA PRO A 257 8.63 -26.11 -18.15
C PRO A 257 8.04 -25.81 -16.77
N GLY A 258 6.81 -25.30 -16.73
CA GLY A 258 6.15 -25.04 -15.45
C GLY A 258 5.84 -26.32 -14.66
N PHE A 259 5.74 -26.20 -13.34
CA PHE A 259 5.38 -27.34 -12.48
C PHE A 259 3.98 -27.86 -12.87
N PRO A 260 3.80 -29.16 -13.17
CA PRO A 260 2.49 -29.71 -13.48
C PRO A 260 1.64 -29.79 -12.19
N CYS A 261 0.90 -28.73 -11.88
CA CYS A 261 -0.08 -28.75 -10.80
C CYS A 261 -1.46 -29.15 -11.36
N SER A 262 -2.21 -29.98 -10.62
CA SER A 262 -3.61 -30.32 -10.96
C SER A 262 -4.51 -29.16 -10.61
N SER A 263 -5.60 -29.00 -11.38
CA SER A 263 -6.48 -27.82 -11.45
C SER A 263 -7.21 -27.35 -10.17
N ASP A 264 -6.94 -27.92 -9.00
CA ASP A 264 -7.63 -27.59 -7.75
C ASP A 264 -6.64 -27.27 -6.61
N ARG A 265 -6.38 -25.96 -6.44
CA ARG A 265 -5.67 -25.28 -5.35
C ARG A 265 -4.18 -25.59 -5.23
N LEU A 266 -3.45 -24.61 -4.64
CA LEU A 266 -2.06 -24.60 -4.15
C LEU A 266 -1.37 -25.95 -4.32
N CYS A 267 -0.17 -25.99 -4.93
CA CYS A 267 0.62 -27.21 -5.12
C CYS A 267 0.88 -27.90 -3.75
N SER A 268 -0.14 -28.59 -3.27
CA SER A 268 -0.32 -29.30 -2.01
C SER A 268 -0.44 -30.78 -2.38
N TYR A 269 0.40 -31.18 -3.33
CA TYR A 269 0.85 -32.55 -3.29
C TYR A 269 1.59 -32.74 -1.96
N PRO A 270 1.43 -33.87 -1.27
CA PRO A 270 2.36 -34.20 -0.20
C PRO A 270 3.76 -34.03 -0.79
N LEU A 271 4.66 -33.43 0.00
CA LEU A 271 6.03 -32.97 -0.30
C LEU A 271 6.98 -34.02 -0.92
N ASP A 272 6.42 -35.11 -1.45
CA ASP A 272 7.03 -36.37 -1.81
C ASP A 272 7.17 -36.54 -3.35
N ARG A 273 6.51 -35.70 -4.17
CA ARG A 273 6.54 -35.84 -5.65
C ARG A 273 7.07 -34.64 -6.42
N TRP A 274 6.87 -33.42 -5.91
CA TRP A 274 7.48 -32.20 -6.40
C TRP A 274 7.86 -31.37 -5.18
N SER A 275 9.14 -31.06 -5.07
CA SER A 275 9.62 -30.12 -4.08
C SER A 275 10.53 -29.14 -4.81
N ALA A 276 10.13 -27.87 -4.89
CA ALA A 276 11.10 -26.79 -5.06
C ALA A 276 11.88 -26.74 -3.74
N GLN A 277 12.79 -27.69 -3.56
CA GLN A 277 13.22 -28.06 -2.20
C GLN A 277 14.18 -27.02 -1.64
N GLN A 278 14.87 -26.25 -2.50
CA GLN A 278 15.84 -25.25 -2.07
C GLN A 278 15.99 -24.16 -3.16
N VAL A 279 15.49 -22.96 -2.88
CA VAL A 279 16.07 -21.73 -3.43
C VAL A 279 17.01 -21.21 -2.34
N PHE A 280 18.28 -21.08 -2.66
CA PHE A 280 19.25 -20.42 -1.78
C PHE A 280 19.65 -19.09 -2.37
N LEU A 281 19.64 -18.04 -1.55
CA LEU A 281 20.38 -16.82 -1.84
C LEU A 281 21.87 -17.13 -1.68
N LEU A 282 22.69 -16.79 -2.68
CA LEU A 282 24.13 -17.09 -2.71
C LEU A 282 24.97 -16.11 -1.90
#